data_AF-A0A257PPZ0-F1
#
_entry.id   AF-A0A257PPZ0-F1
#
_cell.length_a   1.000
_cell.length_b   1.000
_cell.length_c   1.000
_cell.angle_alpha   90.00
_cell.angle_beta   90.00
_cell.angle_gamma   90.00
#
_symmetry.space_group_name_H-M   'P 1'
#
loop_
_entity.id
_entity.type
_entity.pdbx_description
1 polymer ?
#
loop_
_entity_poly.entity_id
_entity_poly.type
_entity_poly.pdbx_seq_one_letter_code
_entity_poly.pdbx_strand_id
1 'polypeptide(L)'
;MAFTDPQLVDIRRFCGYPAYANFGWVFSEQYAILTMRIGSTPADGNMSADEQAAVVVKLTNLYTLETAISTASNNLDTASAGPWVHNPNEIADRVRLFTYWRVDLCRFIGVQPGPAIGSGNTVVRT
;
A
#
# COMPACT_ATOMS: atom_id res chain seq x y z
N MET A 1 -10.37 18.11 2.58
CA MET A 1 -10.46 17.24 3.78
C MET A 1 -9.07 17.19 4.41
N ALA A 2 -8.87 16.49 5.52
CA ALA A 2 -7.57 16.07 6.01
C ALA A 2 -7.64 14.57 6.28
N PHE A 3 -6.53 13.84 6.13
CA PHE A 3 -6.49 12.41 6.48
C PHE A 3 -6.70 12.21 7.98
N THR A 4 -7.39 11.14 8.35
CA THR A 4 -7.47 10.70 9.74
C THR A 4 -6.18 9.99 10.16
N ASP A 5 -5.88 9.92 11.46
CA ASP A 5 -4.70 9.20 11.96
C ASP A 5 -4.64 7.73 11.46
N PRO A 6 -5.75 6.97 11.45
CA PRO A 6 -5.76 5.63 10.86
C PRO A 6 -5.40 5.62 9.36
N GLN A 7 -5.92 6.58 8.58
CA GLN A 7 -5.59 6.67 7.15
C GLN A 7 -4.11 6.97 6.94
N LEU A 8 -3.49 7.82 7.77
CA LEU A 8 -2.06 8.10 7.69
C LEU A 8 -1.22 6.85 7.98
N VAL A 9 -1.63 6.03 8.95
CA VAL A 9 -0.98 4.75 9.23
C VAL A 9 -1.12 3.79 8.04
N ASP A 10 -2.32 3.68 7.48
CA ASP A 10 -2.57 2.78 6.35
C ASP A 10 -1.85 3.20 5.07
N ILE A 11 -1.76 4.50 4.79
CA ILE A 11 -0.96 4.99 3.66
C ILE A 11 0.50 4.54 3.81
N ARG A 12 1.11 4.71 5.00
CA ARG A 12 2.50 4.27 5.24
C ARG A 12 2.66 2.76 5.06
N ARG A 13 1.75 1.98 5.66
CA ARG A 13 1.71 0.51 5.57
C ARG A 13 1.60 0.04 4.12
N PHE A 14 0.64 0.59 3.37
CA PHE A 14 0.42 0.21 1.99
C PHE A 14 1.52 0.72 1.06
N CYS A 15 2.17 1.85 1.36
CA CYS A 15 3.37 2.27 0.64
C CYS A 15 4.63 1.47 1.01
N GLY A 16 4.54 0.51 1.94
CA GLY A 16 5.63 -0.40 2.28
C GLY A 16 6.65 0.16 3.27
N TYR A 17 6.29 1.25 3.94
CA TYR A 17 7.10 1.86 4.99
C TYR A 17 6.74 1.28 6.36
N PRO A 18 7.71 1.19 7.28
CA PRO A 18 7.47 0.70 8.62
C PRO A 18 6.52 1.64 9.40
N ALA A 19 5.92 1.09 10.46
CA ALA A 19 5.13 1.88 11.40
C ALA A 19 5.95 3.06 11.93
N TYR A 20 5.29 4.20 12.16
CA TYR A 20 5.93 5.35 12.76
C TYR A 20 6.39 5.00 14.17
N ALA A 21 7.70 5.05 14.40
CA ALA A 21 8.30 4.92 15.72
C ALA A 21 8.92 6.27 16.09
N ASN A 22 8.69 6.73 17.31
CA ASN A 22 9.18 8.01 17.81
C ASN A 22 10.70 7.96 18.09
N PHE A 23 11.50 7.69 17.07
CA PHE A 23 12.96 7.69 17.11
C PHE A 23 13.49 8.84 16.27
N GLY A 24 14.23 9.74 16.93
CA GLY A 24 14.92 10.83 16.27
C GLY A 24 15.92 10.29 15.24
N TRP A 25 15.73 10.75 14.00
CA TRP A 25 16.77 10.82 12.94
C TRP A 25 17.16 9.57 12.16
N VAL A 26 16.34 8.52 12.06
CA VAL A 26 16.62 7.50 11.04
C VAL A 26 15.36 6.90 10.41
N PHE A 27 14.84 7.58 9.39
CA PHE A 27 14.13 6.89 8.32
C PHE A 27 14.57 7.50 6.99
N SER A 28 14.59 6.68 5.95
CA SER A 28 15.10 7.02 4.62
C SER A 28 14.45 8.31 4.09
N GLU A 29 15.16 9.04 3.22
CA GLU A 29 14.67 10.27 2.58
C GLU A 29 13.24 10.12 2.05
N GLN A 30 12.90 8.95 1.53
CA GLN A 30 11.59 8.64 0.96
C GLN A 30 10.47 8.58 2.03
N TYR A 31 10.77 8.20 3.27
CA TYR A 31 9.81 8.26 4.38
C TYR A 31 9.50 9.71 4.79
N ALA A 32 10.53 10.56 4.80
CA ALA A 32 10.37 11.98 5.07
C ALA A 32 9.53 12.65 3.95
N ILE A 33 9.84 12.36 2.69
CA ILE A 33 9.07 12.84 1.53
C ILE A 33 7.61 12.39 1.63
N LEU A 34 7.35 11.11 1.96
CA LEU A 34 5.99 10.62 2.15
C LEU A 34 5.27 11.47 3.20
N THR A 35 5.88 11.64 4.37
CA THR A 35 5.28 12.37 5.49
C THR A 35 4.98 13.83 5.13
N MET A 36 5.88 14.51 4.42
CA MET A 36 5.67 15.89 3.93
C MET A 36 4.54 15.98 2.89
N ARG A 37 4.33 14.94 2.08
CA ARG A 37 3.26 14.92 1.07
C ARG A 37 1.89 14.66 1.67
N ILE A 38 1.82 13.74 2.64
CA ILE A 38 0.54 13.27 3.22
C ILE A 38 0.18 13.94 4.55
N GLY A 39 0.94 14.95 4.99
CA GLY A 39 0.94 15.52 6.35
C GLY A 39 -0.41 15.58 7.07
N SER A 40 -0.37 15.45 8.40
CA SER A 40 -1.54 15.34 9.27
C SER A 40 -2.41 16.60 9.34
N THR A 41 -1.90 17.76 8.90
CA THR A 41 -2.66 19.00 8.83
C THR A 41 -2.43 19.73 7.50
N PRO A 42 -3.33 20.64 7.08
CA PRO A 42 -3.15 21.46 5.87
C PRO A 42 -1.91 22.37 5.88
N ALA A 43 -1.30 22.60 7.04
CA ALA A 43 -0.01 23.30 7.16
C ALA A 43 1.19 22.36 6.99
N ASP A 44 0.99 21.06 7.19
CA ASP A 44 2.04 20.03 7.21
C ASP A 44 2.05 19.14 5.95
N GLY A 45 1.04 19.25 5.10
CA GLY A 45 0.86 18.43 3.90
C GLY A 45 0.55 19.24 2.65
N ASN A 46 1.19 18.91 1.53
CA ASN A 46 1.05 19.64 0.26
C ASN A 46 -0.08 19.12 -0.65
N MET A 47 -0.88 18.16 -0.18
CA MET A 47 -1.88 17.48 -1.01
C MET A 47 -3.24 18.19 -0.96
N SER A 48 -3.79 18.51 -2.14
CA SER A 48 -5.09 19.15 -2.28
C SER A 48 -6.23 18.25 -1.79
N ALA A 49 -7.40 18.84 -1.51
CA ALA A 49 -8.57 18.08 -1.05
C ALA A 49 -9.01 16.98 -2.03
N ASP A 50 -8.91 17.23 -3.34
CA ASP A 50 -9.30 16.29 -4.39
C ASP A 50 -8.31 15.11 -4.48
N GLU A 51 -7.01 15.40 -4.37
CA GLU A 51 -5.97 14.36 -4.32
C GLU A 51 -6.13 13.48 -3.08
N GLN A 52 -6.47 14.08 -1.93
CA GLN A 52 -6.75 13.31 -0.72
C GLN A 52 -7.98 12.40 -0.91
N ALA A 53 -9.05 12.89 -1.55
CA ALA A 53 -10.21 12.07 -1.87
C ALA A 53 -9.83 10.89 -2.78
N ALA A 54 -8.96 11.11 -3.78
CA ALA A 54 -8.44 10.05 -4.63
C ALA A 54 -7.62 9.02 -3.85
N VAL A 55 -6.80 9.44 -2.88
CA VAL A 55 -6.08 8.52 -1.97
C VAL A 55 -7.07 7.70 -1.15
N VAL A 56 -8.12 8.31 -0.59
CA VAL A 56 -9.14 7.58 0.19
C VAL A 56 -9.80 6.48 -0.65
N VAL A 57 -10.13 6.76 -1.92
CA VAL A 57 -10.67 5.74 -2.83
C VAL A 57 -9.67 4.60 -3.05
N LYS A 58 -8.38 4.92 -3.24
CA LYS A 58 -7.33 3.90 -3.37
C LYS A 58 -7.19 3.06 -2.09
N LEU A 59 -7.28 3.67 -0.90
CA LEU A 59 -7.27 2.95 0.38
C LEU A 59 -8.45 1.97 0.47
N THR A 60 -9.66 2.38 0.10
CA THR A 60 -10.84 1.49 0.05
C THR A 60 -10.57 0.26 -0.81
N ASN A 61 -10.04 0.44 -2.02
CA ASN A 61 -9.71 -0.68 -2.91
C ASN A 61 -8.64 -1.60 -2.30
N LEU A 62 -7.61 -1.02 -1.66
CA LEU A 62 -6.54 -1.77 -1.02
C LEU A 62 -7.05 -2.61 0.16
N TYR A 63 -7.97 -2.09 0.98
CA TYR A 63 -8.60 -2.88 2.05
C TYR A 63 -9.39 -4.07 1.50
N THR A 64 -10.13 -3.87 0.40
CA THR A 64 -10.86 -4.96 -0.26
C THR A 64 -9.93 -6.03 -0.78
N LEU A 65 -8.81 -5.65 -1.42
CA LEU A 65 -7.82 -6.60 -1.94
C LEU A 65 -7.09 -7.35 -0.83
N GLU A 66 -6.70 -6.65 0.26
CA GLU A 66 -6.07 -7.25 1.44
C GLU A 66 -6.99 -8.31 2.07
N THR A 67 -8.27 -7.98 2.23
CA THR A 67 -9.28 -8.92 2.74
C THR A 67 -9.52 -10.08 1.78
N ALA A 68 -9.54 -9.84 0.48
CA ALA A 68 -9.74 -10.89 -0.51
C ALA A 68 -8.61 -11.94 -0.50
N ILE A 69 -7.38 -11.53 -0.16
CA ILE A 69 -6.25 -12.45 0.02
C ILE A 69 -6.49 -13.33 1.26
N SER A 70 -6.85 -12.74 2.39
CA SER A 70 -7.07 -13.52 3.62
C SER A 70 -8.25 -14.47 3.48
N THR A 71 -9.34 -14.08 2.83
CA THR A 71 -10.48 -14.98 2.59
C THR A 71 -10.19 -16.12 1.62
N ALA A 72 -9.21 -15.95 0.72
CA ALA A 72 -8.81 -16.99 -0.23
C ALA A 72 -8.02 -18.13 0.44
N SER A 73 -7.61 -17.98 1.72
CA SER A 73 -6.91 -19.05 2.45
C SER A 73 -7.71 -20.34 2.55
N ASN A 74 -9.05 -20.26 2.54
CA ASN A 74 -9.94 -21.43 2.57
C ASN A 74 -9.72 -22.37 1.37
N ASN A 75 -9.16 -21.86 0.26
CA ASN A 75 -8.88 -22.65 -0.94
C ASN A 75 -7.52 -23.37 -0.87
N LEU A 76 -6.73 -23.20 0.20
CA LEU A 76 -5.45 -23.89 0.34
C LEU A 76 -5.60 -25.39 0.61
N ASP A 77 -6.68 -25.80 1.30
CA ASP A 77 -6.84 -27.17 1.76
C ASP A 77 -7.62 -28.06 0.79
N THR A 78 -8.39 -27.48 -0.13
CA THR A 78 -9.30 -28.22 -1.02
C THR A 78 -9.17 -27.78 -2.47
N ALA A 79 -8.52 -28.62 -3.28
CA ALA A 79 -8.32 -28.37 -4.71
C ALA A 79 -9.60 -28.45 -5.55
N SER A 80 -10.59 -29.23 -5.12
CA SER A 80 -11.85 -29.44 -5.83
C SER A 80 -12.97 -29.86 -4.88
N ALA A 81 -14.18 -29.34 -5.09
CA ALA A 81 -15.38 -29.74 -4.35
C ALA A 81 -16.54 -29.99 -5.34
N GLY A 82 -16.74 -31.26 -5.70
CA GLY A 82 -17.72 -31.64 -6.73
C GLY A 82 -17.31 -31.13 -8.11
N PRO A 83 -18.23 -30.53 -8.91
CA PRO A 83 -17.91 -30.01 -10.24
C PRO A 83 -17.09 -28.70 -10.21
N TRP A 84 -16.90 -28.10 -9.03
CA TRP A 84 -16.19 -26.84 -8.86
C TRP A 84 -14.69 -27.07 -8.68
N VAL A 85 -13.90 -26.44 -9.55
CA VAL A 85 -12.44 -26.40 -9.49
C VAL A 85 -12.02 -24.95 -9.28
N HIS A 86 -11.22 -24.68 -8.26
CA HIS A 86 -10.73 -23.32 -8.00
C HIS A 86 -9.54 -22.98 -8.90
N ASN A 87 -9.20 -21.68 -9.01
CA ASN A 87 -7.97 -21.26 -9.68
C ASN A 87 -6.77 -21.63 -8.78
N PRO A 88 -5.86 -22.51 -9.20
CA PRO A 88 -4.70 -22.90 -8.38
C PRO A 88 -3.73 -21.74 -8.11
N ASN A 89 -3.78 -20.70 -8.94
CA ASN A 89 -2.95 -19.50 -8.81
C ASN A 89 -3.66 -18.34 -8.10
N GLU A 90 -4.88 -18.54 -7.59
CA GLU A 90 -5.73 -17.46 -7.07
C GLU A 90 -5.02 -16.57 -6.06
N ILE A 91 -4.37 -17.16 -5.04
CA ILE A 91 -3.67 -16.40 -4.01
C ILE A 91 -2.50 -15.63 -4.61
N ALA A 92 -1.71 -16.26 -5.49
CA ALA A 92 -0.59 -15.61 -6.14
C ALA A 92 -1.03 -14.42 -7.01
N ASP A 93 -2.13 -14.57 -7.75
CA ASP A 93 -2.69 -13.52 -8.61
C ASP A 93 -3.28 -12.37 -7.77
N ARG A 94 -3.97 -12.68 -6.67
CA ARG A 94 -4.48 -11.67 -5.72
C ARG A 94 -3.35 -10.89 -5.06
N VAL A 95 -2.27 -11.55 -4.63
CA VAL A 95 -1.08 -10.89 -4.07
C VAL A 95 -0.40 -9.99 -5.09
N ARG A 96 -0.28 -10.42 -6.35
CA ARG A 96 0.25 -9.58 -7.45
C ARG A 96 -0.62 -8.36 -7.70
N LEU A 97 -1.94 -8.53 -7.75
CA LEU A 97 -2.88 -7.43 -7.93
C LEU A 97 -2.80 -6.44 -6.77
N PHE A 98 -2.77 -6.93 -5.53
CA PHE A 98 -2.60 -6.09 -4.34
C PHE A 98 -1.28 -5.30 -4.39
N THR A 99 -0.17 -5.96 -4.75
CA THR A 99 1.14 -5.31 -4.90
C THR A 99 1.11 -4.24 -5.99
N TYR A 100 0.45 -4.51 -7.13
CA TYR A 100 0.27 -3.52 -8.20
C TYR A 100 -0.42 -2.25 -7.69
N TRP A 101 -1.53 -2.38 -6.96
CA TRP A 101 -2.27 -1.24 -6.42
C TRP A 101 -1.49 -0.49 -5.34
N ARG A 102 -0.66 -1.18 -4.54
CA ARG A 102 0.25 -0.54 -3.59
C ARG A 102 1.30 0.32 -4.29
N VAL A 103 1.89 -0.18 -5.37
CA VAL A 103 2.84 0.59 -6.19
C VAL A 103 2.15 1.76 -6.88
N ASP A 104 0.92 1.57 -7.36
CA ASP A 104 0.10 2.65 -7.94
C ASP A 104 -0.19 3.77 -6.92
N LEU A 105 -0.48 3.44 -5.66
CA LEU A 105 -0.59 4.41 -4.58
C LEU A 105 0.72 5.19 -4.39
N CYS A 106 1.87 4.51 -4.32
CA CYS A 106 3.18 5.17 -4.21
C CYS A 106 3.43 6.14 -5.37
N ARG A 107 3.11 5.72 -6.61
CA ARG A 107 3.25 6.55 -7.82
C ARG A 107 2.35 7.78 -7.78
N PHE A 108 1.09 7.61 -7.35
CA PHE A 108 0.15 8.71 -7.23
C PHE A 108 0.62 9.75 -6.21
N ILE A 109 1.11 9.30 -5.05
CA ILE A 109 1.66 10.19 -4.03
C ILE A 109 2.98 10.83 -4.52
N GLY A 110 3.75 10.14 -5.36
CA GLY A 110 5.04 10.60 -5.85
C GLY A 110 6.19 10.22 -4.91
N VAL A 111 6.13 9.02 -4.34
CA VAL A 111 7.19 8.43 -3.52
C VAL A 111 7.65 7.10 -4.11
N GLN A 112 8.91 6.75 -3.86
CA GLN A 112 9.38 5.41 -4.18
C GLN A 112 8.65 4.37 -3.30
N PRO A 113 8.37 3.15 -3.81
CA PRO A 113 7.89 2.07 -2.96
C PRO A 113 8.88 1.76 -1.82
N GLY A 114 8.34 1.58 -0.62
CA GLY A 114 9.12 1.24 0.55
C GLY A 114 9.68 -0.20 0.50
N PRO A 115 10.59 -0.54 1.43
CA PRO A 115 11.31 -1.81 1.44
C PRO A 115 10.39 -3.05 1.47
N ALA A 116 9.20 -2.94 2.07
CA ALA A 116 8.27 -4.07 2.19
C ALA A 116 7.47 -4.38 0.91
N ILE A 117 7.56 -3.57 -0.14
CA ILE A 117 6.93 -3.85 -1.45
C ILE A 117 7.90 -4.57 -2.40
N GLY A 118 9.18 -4.66 -2.03
CA GLY A 118 10.23 -5.29 -2.82
C GLY A 118 11.04 -4.24 -3.60
N SER A 119 12.35 -4.28 -3.41
CA SER A 119 13.32 -3.56 -4.22
C SER A 119 13.35 -4.14 -5.62
N GLY A 120 12.72 -3.46 -6.58
CA GLY A 120 13.33 -3.38 -7.91
C GLY A 120 14.61 -2.57 -7.78
N ASN A 121 15.69 -3.17 -7.26
CA ASN A 121 17.03 -2.59 -7.33
C ASN A 121 17.46 -2.59 -8.81
N THR A 122 16.90 -1.69 -9.61
CA THR A 122 17.63 -1.19 -10.76
C THR A 122 18.54 -0.10 -10.22
N VAL A 123 19.71 -0.53 -9.74
CA VAL A 123 20.85 0.39 -9.65
C VAL A 123 21.09 0.84 -11.10
N VAL A 124 20.67 2.05 -11.44
CA VAL A 124 21.15 2.69 -12.66
C VAL A 124 22.62 2.99 -12.39
N ARG A 125 23.49 2.09 -12.85
CA ARG A 125 24.91 2.37 -12.98
C ARG A 125 25.04 3.34 -14.15
N THR A 126 25.15 4.63 -13.84
CA THR A 126 25.80 5.61 -14.72
C THR A 126 27.30 5.39 -14.69
#